data_AF-A0A5C7FCS4-F1
#
_entry.id   AF-A0A5C7FCS4-F1
#
_cell.length_a   1.000
_cell.length_b   1.000
_cell.length_c   1.000
_cell.angle_alpha   90.00
_cell.angle_beta   90.00
_cell.angle_gamma   90.00
#
_symmetry.space_group_name_H-M   'P 1'
#
loop_
_entity.id
_entity.type
_entity.pdbx_description
1 polymer ?
#
loop_
_entity_poly.entity_id
_entity_poly.type
_entity_poly.pdbx_seq_one_letter_code
_entity_poly.pdbx_strand_id
1 'polypeptide(L)'
;MTMLLLMLSGAAGAVSRYMLGLLLTRRLTGKVVPLPALTVNILGSLGLGIFLGLYFKSIPLEGETSLWFLTTGTGFFGAFTTFSTFAVEAVLLLKNKDWMPFLWYTALTIVGSLTAFIFGFLAFSSS
;
A
#
# COMPACT_ATOMS: atom_id res chain seq x y z
N MET A 1 -23.80 4.10 10.24
CA MET A 1 -23.18 2.75 10.23
C MET A 1 -21.93 2.71 9.34
N THR A 2 -21.97 3.28 8.12
CA THR A 2 -20.83 3.30 7.17
C THR A 2 -19.53 3.88 7.77
N MET A 3 -19.61 5.00 8.50
CA MET A 3 -18.41 5.61 9.12
C MET A 3 -17.75 4.72 10.18
N LEU A 4 -18.54 4.00 10.99
CA LEU A 4 -17.99 3.08 11.99
C LEU A 4 -17.24 1.92 11.31
N LEU A 5 -17.80 1.37 10.23
CA LEU A 5 -17.15 0.31 9.46
C LEU A 5 -15.89 0.81 8.74
N LEU A 6 -15.91 2.04 8.21
CA LEU A 6 -14.72 2.70 7.66
C LEU A 6 -13.63 2.85 8.73
N MET A 7 -13.98 3.29 9.93
CA MET A 7 -13.03 3.40 11.05
C MET A 7 -12.44 2.05 11.44
N LEU A 8 -13.28 1.01 11.57
CA LEU A 8 -12.83 -0.34 11.95
C LEU A 8 -11.93 -0.98 10.88
N SER A 9 -12.31 -0.85 9.61
CA SER A 9 -11.50 -1.35 8.48
C SER A 9 -10.17 -0.59 8.34
N GLY A 10 -10.17 0.73 8.53
CA GLY A 10 -8.96 1.53 8.60
C GLY A 10 -8.05 1.15 9.76
N ALA A 11 -8.61 0.94 10.96
CA ALA A 11 -7.87 0.45 12.11
C ALA A 11 -7.25 -0.93 11.82
N ALA A 12 -8.00 -1.84 11.21
CA ALA A 12 -7.49 -3.15 10.81
C ALA A 12 -6.33 -3.02 9.81
N GLY A 13 -6.46 -2.18 8.77
CA GLY A 13 -5.40 -1.93 7.79
C GLY A 13 -4.13 -1.37 8.44
N ALA A 14 -4.27 -0.38 9.33
CA ALA A 14 -3.15 0.21 10.06
C ALA A 14 -2.44 -0.79 11.00
N VAL A 15 -3.21 -1.61 11.72
CA VAL A 15 -2.66 -2.67 12.60
C VAL A 15 -1.95 -3.74 11.78
N SER A 16 -2.53 -4.19 10.67
CA SER A 16 -1.90 -5.15 9.75
C SER A 16 -0.59 -4.61 9.18
N ARG A 17 -0.56 -3.34 8.75
CA ARG A 17 0.67 -2.66 8.31
C ARG A 17 1.73 -2.65 9.41
N TYR A 18 1.33 -2.29 10.63
CA TYR A 18 2.26 -2.24 11.77
C TYR A 18 2.82 -3.63 12.12
N MET A 19 1.97 -4.66 12.20
CA MET A 19 2.39 -6.03 12.48
C MET A 19 3.33 -6.59 11.41
N LEU A 20 3.00 -6.38 10.12
CA LEU A 20 3.87 -6.79 9.02
C LEU A 20 5.20 -6.03 9.06
N GLY A 21 5.16 -4.74 9.38
CA GLY A 21 6.36 -3.92 9.58
C GLY A 21 7.27 -4.48 10.66
N LEU A 22 6.72 -4.82 11.84
CA LEU A 22 7.49 -5.47 12.92
C LEU A 22 8.10 -6.80 12.50
N LEU A 23 7.34 -7.64 11.78
CA LEU A 23 7.82 -8.92 11.29
C LEU A 23 9.00 -8.76 10.33
N LEU A 24 8.89 -7.81 9.39
CA LEU A 24 9.93 -7.53 8.41
C LEU A 24 11.17 -6.93 9.05
N THR A 25 11.01 -5.96 9.96
CA THR A 25 12.14 -5.34 10.68
C THR A 25 12.94 -6.37 11.48
N ARG A 26 12.27 -7.34 12.14
CA ARG A 26 12.95 -8.41 12.88
C ARG A 26 13.77 -9.35 11.99
N ARG A 27 13.39 -9.53 10.73
CA ARG A 27 14.07 -10.43 9.79
C ARG A 27 15.13 -9.74 8.92
N LEU A 28 15.05 -8.42 8.78
CA LEU A 28 15.81 -7.64 7.80
C LEU A 28 16.74 -6.61 8.44
N THR A 29 17.08 -6.80 9.72
CA THR A 29 17.97 -5.95 10.50
C THR A 29 19.30 -5.70 9.77
N GLY A 30 19.72 -4.44 9.65
CA GLY A 30 21.00 -4.05 9.05
C GLY A 30 20.97 -3.74 7.55
N LYS A 31 19.81 -3.77 6.89
CA LYS A 31 19.69 -3.30 5.50
C LYS A 31 19.58 -1.78 5.41
N VAL A 32 20.28 -1.19 4.44
CA VAL A 32 20.23 0.25 4.13
C VAL A 32 18.87 0.64 3.55
N VAL A 33 18.17 -0.29 2.87
CA VAL A 33 16.88 -0.02 2.23
C VAL A 33 15.71 -0.26 3.20
N PRO A 34 14.75 0.69 3.31
CA PRO A 34 13.52 0.55 4.10
C PRO A 34 12.53 -0.45 3.48
N LEU A 35 12.79 -1.75 3.66
CA LEU A 35 11.95 -2.80 3.09
C LEU A 35 10.52 -2.89 3.66
N PRO A 36 10.23 -2.56 4.94
CA PRO A 36 8.88 -2.64 5.48
C PRO A 36 7.86 -1.78 4.71
N ALA A 37 8.13 -0.49 4.54
CA ALA A 37 7.25 0.44 3.84
C ALA A 37 7.10 0.11 2.36
N LEU A 38 8.20 -0.29 1.69
CA LEU A 38 8.15 -0.79 0.31
C LEU A 38 7.18 -1.96 0.17
N THR A 39 7.30 -2.94 1.07
CA THR A 39 6.52 -4.18 1.02
C THR A 39 5.02 -3.92 1.24
N VAL A 40 4.66 -3.12 2.24
CA VAL A 40 3.25 -2.81 2.53
C VAL A 40 2.60 -2.00 1.40
N ASN A 41 3.34 -1.08 0.76
CA ASN A 41 2.83 -0.34 -0.38
C ASN A 41 2.59 -1.25 -1.59
N ILE A 42 3.56 -2.09 -1.97
CA ILE A 42 3.41 -3.02 -3.11
C ILE A 42 2.29 -4.04 -2.86
N LEU A 43 2.28 -4.69 -1.70
CA LEU A 43 1.24 -5.69 -1.38
C LEU A 43 -0.14 -5.05 -1.24
N GLY A 44 -0.22 -3.84 -0.68
CA GLY A 44 -1.47 -3.10 -0.55
C GLY A 44 -2.03 -2.69 -1.90
N SER A 45 -1.17 -2.17 -2.79
CA SER A 45 -1.56 -1.82 -4.16
C SER A 45 -1.98 -3.04 -4.97
N LEU A 46 -1.27 -4.19 -4.85
CA LEU A 46 -1.70 -5.45 -5.45
C LEU A 46 -3.09 -5.86 -4.96
N GLY A 47 -3.28 -5.89 -3.63
CA GLY A 47 -4.54 -6.30 -3.01
C GLY A 47 -5.70 -5.39 -3.40
N LEU A 48 -5.47 -4.08 -3.47
CA LEU A 48 -6.46 -3.12 -3.94
C LEU A 48 -6.82 -3.36 -5.41
N GLY A 49 -5.83 -3.62 -6.26
CA GLY A 49 -6.05 -3.96 -7.67
C GLY A 49 -6.92 -5.21 -7.81
N ILE A 50 -6.57 -6.29 -7.10
CA ILE A 50 -7.35 -7.54 -7.06
C ILE A 50 -8.79 -7.27 -6.60
N PHE A 51 -8.96 -6.52 -5.51
CA PHE A 51 -10.28 -6.18 -4.98
C PHE A 51 -11.14 -5.44 -6.01
N LEU A 52 -10.60 -4.40 -6.66
CA LEU A 52 -11.33 -3.65 -7.67
C LEU A 52 -11.62 -4.50 -8.91
N GLY A 53 -10.68 -5.34 -9.33
CA GLY A 53 -10.87 -6.27 -10.45
C GLY A 53 -12.01 -7.26 -10.18
N LEU A 54 -12.01 -7.90 -9.01
CA LEU A 54 -13.03 -8.88 -8.62
C LEU A 54 -14.41 -8.27 -8.37
N TYR A 55 -14.48 -7.16 -7.63
CA TYR A 55 -15.74 -6.66 -7.10
C TYR A 55 -16.40 -5.63 -8.03
N PHE A 56 -15.62 -4.73 -8.61
CA PHE A 56 -16.14 -3.65 -9.44
C PHE A 56 -15.99 -3.95 -10.94
N LYS A 57 -15.01 -4.78 -11.34
CA LYS A 57 -14.59 -4.98 -12.74
C LYS A 57 -14.24 -3.69 -13.50
N SER A 58 -14.12 -2.58 -12.78
CA SER A 58 -13.81 -1.24 -13.28
C SER A 58 -13.10 -0.44 -12.19
N ILE A 59 -12.43 0.64 -12.56
CA ILE A 59 -11.89 1.62 -11.61
C ILE A 59 -13.03 2.61 -11.28
N PRO A 60 -13.46 2.74 -10.01
CA PRO A 60 -14.54 3.65 -9.65
C PRO A 60 -14.18 5.12 -9.90
N LEU A 61 -15.18 5.94 -10.24
CA LEU A 61 -15.03 7.39 -10.42
C LEU A 61 -14.89 8.11 -9.06
N GLU A 62 -14.40 9.35 -9.09
CA GLU A 62 -14.41 10.22 -7.92
C GLU A 62 -15.82 10.33 -7.31
N GLY A 63 -15.91 10.17 -5.99
CA GLY A 63 -17.19 10.19 -5.27
C GLY A 63 -17.87 8.83 -5.10
N GLU A 64 -17.22 7.73 -5.49
CA GLU A 64 -17.73 6.38 -5.19
C GLU A 64 -17.88 6.17 -3.67
N THR A 65 -19.10 5.89 -3.24
CA THR A 65 -19.48 5.82 -1.82
C THR A 65 -20.11 4.48 -1.44
N SER A 66 -20.03 3.47 -2.32
CA SER A 66 -20.44 2.11 -1.94
C SER A 66 -19.71 1.65 -0.69
N LEU A 67 -20.44 0.91 0.14
CA LEU A 67 -19.93 0.41 1.41
C LEU A 67 -18.62 -0.37 1.24
N TRP A 68 -18.52 -1.17 0.17
CA TRP A 68 -17.33 -1.98 -0.13
C TRP A 68 -16.14 -1.14 -0.53
N PHE A 69 -16.32 -0.12 -1.38
CA PHE A 69 -15.22 0.78 -1.73
C PHE A 69 -14.73 1.56 -0.51
N LEU A 70 -15.66 2.11 0.28
CA LEU A 70 -15.30 2.87 1.49
C LEU A 70 -14.56 1.99 2.50
N THR A 71 -15.06 0.80 2.79
CA THR A 71 -14.45 -0.06 3.83
C THR A 71 -13.18 -0.75 3.37
N THR A 72 -13.17 -1.38 2.19
CA THR A 72 -12.01 -2.15 1.73
C THR A 72 -11.00 -1.28 1.00
N GLY A 73 -11.45 -0.41 0.10
CA GLY A 73 -10.58 0.49 -0.66
C GLY A 73 -10.02 1.61 0.20
N THR A 74 -10.87 2.56 0.60
CA THR A 74 -10.47 3.73 1.39
C THR A 74 -10.04 3.36 2.81
N GLY A 75 -10.78 2.47 3.48
CA GLY A 75 -10.51 2.03 4.84
C GLY A 75 -9.26 1.15 4.92
N PHE A 76 -9.42 -0.14 4.60
CA PHE A 76 -8.36 -1.13 4.81
C PHE A 76 -7.11 -0.86 3.96
N PHE A 77 -7.22 -0.84 2.62
CA PHE A 77 -6.04 -0.66 1.76
C PHE A 77 -5.44 0.75 1.86
N GLY A 78 -6.29 1.77 2.05
CA GLY A 78 -5.83 3.14 2.32
C GLY A 78 -5.00 3.25 3.61
N ALA A 79 -5.38 2.56 4.68
CA ALA A 79 -4.62 2.56 5.94
C ALA A 79 -3.46 1.53 5.97
N PHE A 80 -3.54 0.48 5.17
CA PHE A 80 -2.52 -0.55 5.02
C PHE A 80 -1.32 -0.06 4.20
N THR A 81 -1.54 0.82 3.23
CA THR A 81 -0.48 1.50 2.48
C THR A 81 -0.04 2.78 3.21
N THR A 82 1.13 3.33 2.88
CA THR A 82 1.62 4.56 3.50
C THR A 82 2.61 5.33 2.63
N PHE A 83 2.17 6.49 2.13
CA PHE A 83 3.06 7.42 1.43
C PHE A 83 3.89 8.27 2.40
N SER A 84 3.35 8.61 3.57
CA SER A 84 4.03 9.46 4.56
C SER A 84 5.28 8.78 5.14
N THR A 85 5.22 7.49 5.46
CA THR A 85 6.41 6.73 5.88
C THR A 85 7.43 6.65 4.76
N PHE A 86 7.00 6.35 3.53
CA PHE A 86 7.87 6.35 2.36
C PHE A 86 8.62 7.68 2.18
N ALA A 87 7.92 8.82 2.26
CA ALA A 87 8.52 10.14 2.07
C ALA A 87 9.61 10.43 3.11
N VAL A 88 9.33 10.14 4.39
CA VAL A 88 10.32 10.33 5.48
C VAL A 88 11.55 9.47 5.24
N GLU A 89 11.37 8.19 4.93
CA GLU A 89 12.48 7.26 4.71
C GLU A 89 13.31 7.61 3.47
N ALA A 90 12.67 8.01 2.37
CA ALA A 90 13.36 8.47 1.17
C ALA A 90 14.20 9.72 1.46
N VAL A 91 13.66 10.71 2.18
CA VAL A 91 14.40 11.92 2.57
C VAL A 91 15.55 11.59 3.52
N LEU A 92 15.40 10.59 4.40
CA LEU A 92 16.49 10.14 5.28
C LEU A 92 17.65 9.54 4.48
N LEU A 93 17.38 8.70 3.47
CA LEU A 93 18.42 8.18 2.57
C LEU A 93 19.15 9.31 1.84
N LEU A 94 18.39 10.30 1.36
CA LEU A 94 18.95 11.48 0.72
C LEU A 94 19.87 12.27 1.66
N LYS A 95 19.42 12.50 2.90
CA LYS A 95 20.19 13.21 3.94
C LYS A 95 21.48 12.46 4.32
N ASN A 96 21.43 11.13 4.33
CA ASN A 96 22.58 10.27 4.59
C ASN A 96 23.54 10.16 3.40
N LYS A 97 23.22 10.79 2.26
CA LYS A 97 23.95 10.70 0.99
C LYS A 97 23.95 9.27 0.39
N ASP A 98 22.95 8.46 0.77
CA ASP A 98 22.71 7.13 0.23
C ASP A 98 21.93 7.23 -1.10
N TRP A 99 22.54 7.84 -2.12
CA TRP A 99 21.88 8.18 -3.40
C TRP A 99 21.33 6.96 -4.13
N MET A 100 22.11 5.87 -4.16
CA MET A 100 21.71 4.65 -4.87
C MET A 100 20.54 3.94 -4.16
N PRO A 101 20.58 3.69 -2.83
CA PRO A 101 19.40 3.24 -2.09
C PRO A 101 18.17 4.15 -2.24
N PHE A 102 18.36 5.48 -2.21
CA PHE A 102 17.28 6.44 -2.43
C PHE A 102 16.60 6.22 -3.79
N LEU A 103 17.38 6.19 -4.88
CA LEU A 103 16.85 6.01 -6.23
C LEU A 103 16.08 4.70 -6.36
N TRP A 104 16.64 3.58 -5.90
CA TRP A 104 15.96 2.29 -5.96
C TRP A 104 14.72 2.24 -5.07
N TYR A 105 14.79 2.72 -3.84
CA TYR A 105 13.65 2.73 -2.93
C TYR A 105 12.48 3.54 -3.48
N THR A 106 12.75 4.73 -4.03
CA THR A 106 11.75 5.57 -4.69
C THR A 106 11.19 4.93 -5.95
N ALA A 107 12.06 4.45 -6.86
CA ALA A 107 11.62 3.83 -8.10
C ALA A 107 10.77 2.57 -7.83
N LEU A 108 11.23 1.69 -6.94
CA LEU A 108 10.51 0.46 -6.60
C LEU A 108 9.21 0.75 -5.87
N THR A 109 9.15 1.76 -4.99
CA THR A 109 7.90 2.10 -4.32
C THR A 109 6.87 2.63 -5.32
N ILE A 110 7.26 3.54 -6.23
CA ILE A 110 6.32 4.14 -7.20
C ILE A 110 5.96 3.12 -8.29
N VAL A 111 6.95 2.64 -9.03
CA VAL A 111 6.75 1.74 -10.18
C VAL A 111 6.26 0.37 -9.72
N GLY A 112 6.81 -0.16 -8.63
CA GLY A 112 6.39 -1.44 -8.08
C GLY A 112 4.94 -1.42 -7.60
N SER A 113 4.52 -0.37 -6.90
CA SER A 113 3.12 -0.26 -6.45
C SER A 113 2.15 -0.09 -7.62
N LEU A 114 2.51 0.73 -8.62
CA LEU A 114 1.68 0.93 -9.81
C LEU A 114 1.54 -0.36 -10.62
N THR A 115 2.64 -1.05 -10.90
CA THR A 115 2.63 -2.31 -11.65
C THR A 115 1.89 -3.41 -10.89
N ALA A 116 2.06 -3.49 -9.58
CA ALA A 116 1.34 -4.42 -8.72
C ALA A 116 -0.18 -4.19 -8.76
N PHE A 117 -0.62 -2.93 -8.67
CA PHE A 117 -2.04 -2.58 -8.82
C PHE A 117 -2.58 -2.98 -10.20
N ILE A 118 -1.89 -2.60 -11.28
CA ILE A 118 -2.31 -2.90 -12.66
C ILE A 118 -2.43 -4.41 -12.84
N PHE A 119 -1.42 -5.17 -12.40
CA PHE A 119 -1.43 -6.62 -12.47
C PHE A 119 -2.61 -7.21 -11.70
N GLY A 120 -2.82 -6.80 -10.45
CA GLY A 120 -3.95 -7.24 -9.64
C GLY A 120 -5.30 -6.92 -10.26
N PHE A 121 -5.46 -5.73 -10.84
CA PHE A 121 -6.71 -5.32 -11.47
C PHE A 121 -7.00 -6.11 -12.75
N LEU A 122 -6.04 -6.15 -13.69
CA LEU A 122 -6.23 -6.80 -15.00
C LEU A 122 -6.42 -8.31 -14.90
N ALA A 123 -5.77 -8.96 -13.94
CA ALA A 123 -5.89 -10.40 -13.72
C ALA A 123 -7.32 -10.83 -13.37
N PHE A 124 -8.15 -9.93 -12.82
CA PHE A 124 -9.48 -10.27 -12.29
C PHE A 124 -10.64 -9.44 -12.89
N SER A 125 -10.36 -8.36 -13.63
CA SER A 125 -11.40 -7.55 -14.26
C SER A 125 -11.96 -8.14 -15.56
N SER A 126 -11.25 -9.09 -16.17
CA SER A 126 -11.59 -9.72 -17.46
C SER A 126 -12.33 -11.06 -17.36
N SER A 127 -12.44 -11.62 -16.15
CA SER A 127 -13.23 -12.81 -15.79
C SER A 127 -14.63 -12.42 -15.32
#